data_AF-A0AAE1JGB7-F1
#
_entry.id   AF-A0AAE1JGB7-F1
#
_cell.length_a   1.000
_cell.length_b   1.000
_cell.length_c   1.000
_cell.angle_alpha   90.00
_cell.angle_beta   90.00
_cell.angle_gamma   90.00
#
_symmetry.space_group_name_H-M   'P 1'
#
loop_
_entity.id
_entity.type
_entity.pdbx_description
1 polymer ?
#
loop_
_entity_poly.entity_id
_entity_poly.type
_entity_poly.pdbx_seq_one_letter_code
_entity_poly.pdbx_strand_id
1 'polypeptide(L)' 'MRAAMERYLDVEVTGLDRNGEAIKINASGWQARILQHECDHLDGTLYVDKMIPRTFRTVENLDLPLAQGCPKLGSL' A
#
# COMPACT_ATOMS: atom_id res chain seq x y z
N MET A 1 5.03 2.30 -13.85
CA MET A 1 4.28 3.40 -13.20
C MET A 1 4.32 3.23 -11.69
N ARG A 2 4.18 4.33 -10.95
CA ARG A 2 4.09 4.41 -9.49
C ARG A 2 3.11 5.52 -9.11
N ALA A 3 2.53 5.44 -7.93
CA ALA A 3 1.75 6.51 -7.33
C ALA A 3 1.86 6.48 -5.81
N ALA A 4 1.57 7.61 -5.17
CA ALA A 4 1.44 7.67 -3.72
C ALA A 4 0.08 7.09 -3.31
N MET A 5 0.06 6.42 -2.17
CA MET A 5 -1.14 5.81 -1.61
C MET A 5 -1.01 5.78 -0.10
N GLU A 6 -2.05 6.19 0.60
CA GLU A 6 -2.13 6.11 2.05
C GLU A 6 -2.43 4.67 2.48
N ARG A 7 -1.80 4.24 3.58
CA ARG A 7 -1.87 2.88 4.11
C ARG A 7 -1.80 2.94 5.63
N TYR A 8 -2.44 1.98 6.30
CA TYR A 8 -2.32 1.84 7.74
C TYR A 8 -0.89 1.45 8.11
N LEU A 9 -0.36 2.05 9.18
CA LEU A 9 0.98 1.75 9.68
C LEU A 9 1.03 0.37 10.36
N ASP A 10 -0.04 -0.02 11.04
CA ASP A 10 -0.14 -1.28 11.79
C ASP A 10 -1.38 -2.05 11.33
N VAL A 11 -1.22 -3.35 11.10
CA VAL A 11 -2.31 -4.25 10.71
C VAL A 11 -2.17 -5.60 11.39
N GLU A 12 -3.31 -6.25 11.59
CA GLU A 12 -3.40 -7.66 11.95
C GLU A 12 -4.09 -8.40 10.81
N VAL A 13 -3.45 -9.44 10.28
CA VAL A 13 -4.00 -10.32 9.25
C VAL A 13 -4.17 -11.72 9.83
N THR A 14 -5.34 -12.30 9.63
CA THR A 14 -5.63 -13.69 9.99
C THR A 14 -5.90 -14.51 8.74
N GLY A 15 -5.56 -15.79 8.77
CA GLY A 15 -5.74 -16.68 7.62
C GLY A 15 -5.26 -18.09 7.92
N LEU A 16 -5.08 -18.87 6.86
CA LEU A 16 -4.50 -20.21 6.94
C LEU A 16 -3.12 -20.20 6.29
N ASP A 17 -2.19 -20.96 6.85
CA ASP A 17 -0.91 -21.22 6.20
C ASP A 17 -1.05 -22.21 5.03
N ARG A 18 0.08 -22.57 4.40
CA ARG A 18 0.11 -23.49 3.26
C ARG A 18 -0.36 -24.92 3.58
N ASN A 19 -0.44 -25.29 4.86
CA ASN A 19 -0.90 -26.59 5.32
C ASN A 19 -2.38 -26.55 5.77
N GLY A 20 -3.01 -25.37 5.77
CA GLY A 20 -4.38 -25.18 6.26
C GLY A 20 -4.46 -24.85 7.75
N GLU A 21 -3.34 -24.62 8.43
CA GLU A 21 -3.33 -24.29 9.85
C GLU A 21 -3.58 -22.80 10.08
N ALA A 22 -4.36 -22.45 11.11
CA ALA A 22 -4.70 -21.07 11.40
C ALA A 22 -3.48 -20.25 11.85
N ILE A 23 -3.31 -19.07 11.24
CA ILE A 23 -2.24 -18.13 11.55
C ILE A 23 -2.77 -16.72 11.79
N LYS A 24 -2.02 -15.94 12.56
CA LYS A 24 -2.23 -14.51 12.81
C LYS A 24 -0.90 -13.78 12.65
N ILE A 25 -0.89 -12.71 11.86
CA ILE A 25 0.28 -11.91 11.54
C ILE A 25 0.01 -10.48 11.97
N ASN A 26 0.76 -10.00 12.96
CA ASN A 26 0.84 -8.57 13.29
C ASN A 26 2.01 -7.98 12.53
N ALA A 27 1.75 -6.97 11.70
CA ALA A 27 2.77 -6.32 10.89
C ALA A 27 2.68 -4.81 11.01
N SER A 28 3.83 -4.15 10.91
CA SER A 28 3.93 -2.70 10.92
C SER A 28 4.76 -2.17 9.74
N GLY A 29 4.66 -0.86 9.49
CA GLY A 29 5.43 -0.14 8.49
C GLY A 29 5.29 -0.74 7.08
N TRP A 30 6.42 -1.07 6.47
CA TRP A 30 6.42 -1.56 5.09
C TRP A 30 5.76 -2.93 4.93
N GLN A 31 5.91 -3.82 5.92
CA GLN A 31 5.26 -5.14 5.87
C GLN A 31 3.75 -5.01 5.96
N ALA A 32 3.23 -4.12 6.81
CA ALA A 32 1.81 -3.80 6.86
C ALA A 32 1.28 -3.31 5.51
N ARG A 33 2.04 -2.43 4.85
CA ARG A 33 1.70 -1.94 3.50
C ARG A 33 1.65 -3.04 2.45
N ILE A 34 2.60 -3.96 2.45
CA ILE A 34 2.61 -5.10 1.52
C ILE A 34 1.36 -5.96 1.75
N LEU A 35 1.08 -6.34 3.00
CA LEU A 35 -0.09 -7.16 3.31
C LEU A 35 -1.40 -6.52 2.84
N GLN A 36 -1.58 -5.22 3.07
CA GLN A 36 -2.74 -4.48 2.58
C GLN A 36 -2.83 -4.47 1.03
N HIS A 37 -1.70 -4.40 0.32
CA HIS A 37 -1.67 -4.44 -1.14
C HIS A 37 -2.10 -5.80 -1.69
N GLU A 38 -1.54 -6.89 -1.13
CA GLU A 38 -1.88 -8.24 -1.57
C GLU A 38 -3.33 -8.60 -1.19
N CYS A 39 -3.84 -8.12 -0.05
CA CYS A 39 -5.24 -8.31 0.31
C CYS A 39 -6.20 -7.55 -0.62
N ASP A 40 -5.88 -6.29 -0.99
CA ASP A 40 -6.69 -5.53 -1.95
C ASP A 40 -6.88 -6.32 -3.27
N HIS A 41 -5.87 -7.09 -3.72
CA HIS A 41 -5.97 -7.91 -4.92
C HIS A 41 -7.01 -9.03 -4.81
N LEU A 42 -7.24 -9.57 -3.62
CA LEU A 42 -8.27 -10.59 -3.39
C LEU A 42 -9.68 -10.01 -3.58
N ASP A 43 -9.86 -8.71 -3.32
CA ASP A 43 -11.08 -7.95 -3.54
C ASP A 43 -11.14 -7.30 -4.95
N GLY A 44 -10.23 -7.68 -5.85
CA GLY A 44 -10.17 -7.13 -7.22
C GLY A 44 -9.78 -5.66 -7.30
N THR A 45 -9.19 -5.10 -6.24
CA THR A 45 -8.78 -3.70 -6.16
C THR A 45 -7.30 -3.53 -6.50
N LEU A 46 -6.97 -2.51 -7.31
CA LEU A 46 -5.59 -2.16 -7.64
C LEU A 46 -5.19 -0.84 -6.96
N TYR A 47 -3.88 -0.63 -6.75
CA TYR A 47 -3.40 0.62 -6.12
C TYR A 47 -3.76 1.88 -6.93
N VAL A 48 -3.95 1.74 -8.25
CA VAL A 48 -4.32 2.85 -9.14
C VAL A 48 -5.75 3.34 -8.91
N ASP A 49 -6.61 2.50 -8.34
CA ASP A 49 -8.01 2.85 -8.04
C ASP A 49 -8.11 3.71 -6.77
N LYS A 50 -7.12 3.61 -5.87
CA LYS A 50 -7.09 4.24 -4.55
C LYS A 50 -5.89 5.19 -4.34
N MET A 51 -5.16 5.50 -5.40
CA MET A 51 -3.99 6.37 -5.32
C MET A 51 -4.36 7.83 -5.02
N ILE A 52 -3.42 8.56 -4.42
CA ILE A 52 -3.56 10.00 -4.21
C ILE A 52 -3.58 10.69 -5.58
N PRO A 53 -4.59 11.52 -5.88
CA PRO A 53 -4.67 12.24 -7.15
C PRO A 53 -3.41 13.03 -7.46
N ARG A 54 -3.05 13.13 -8.75
CA ARG A 54 -1.88 13.88 -9.24
C ARG A 54 -0.52 13.33 -8.79
N THR A 55 -0.44 12.08 -8.33
CA THR A 55 0.83 11.44 -7.96
C THR A 55 1.29 10.33 -8.91
N PHE A 56 0.41 9.85 -9.80
CA PHE A 56 0.73 8.82 -10.80
C PHE A 56 1.81 9.28 -11.76
N ARG A 57 2.88 8.49 -11.90
CA ARG A 57 4.09 8.85 -12.65
C ARG A 57 4.82 7.61 -13.15
N THR A 58 5.71 7.80 -14.12
CA THR A 58 6.64 6.75 -14.57
C THR A 58 7.72 6.50 -13.52
N VAL A 59 8.53 5.46 -13.69
CA VAL A 59 9.59 5.12 -12.72
C VAL A 59 10.73 6.13 -12.81
N GLU A 60 11.02 6.61 -14.01
CA GLU A 60 12.06 7.59 -14.31
C GLU A 60 11.77 8.96 -13.67
N ASN A 61 10.49 9.27 -13.45
CA ASN A 61 10.03 10.53 -12.87
C ASN A 61 9.78 10.44 -11.35
N LEU A 62 10.20 9.37 -10.68
CA LEU A 62 9.85 9.10 -9.28
C LEU A 62 10.31 10.23 -8.34
N ASP A 63 11.55 10.69 -8.52
CA ASP A 63 12.20 11.68 -7.65
C ASP A 63 11.85 13.14 -7.99
N LEU A 64 11.04 13.36 -9.03
CA LEU A 64 10.54 14.70 -9.34
C LEU A 64 9.59 15.19 -8.24
N PRO A 65 9.50 16.51 -8.00
CA PRO A 65 8.62 17.06 -6.98
C PRO A 65 7.16 16.62 -7.13
N LEU A 66 6.44 16.52 -6.01
CA LEU A 66 4.99 16.40 -6.05
C LEU A 66 4.37 17.73 -6.52
N ALA A 67 3.25 17.64 -7.22
CA ALA A 67 2.49 18.80 -7.63
C ALA A 67 1.99 19.59 -6.40
N GLN A 68 1.77 20.89 -6.57
CA GLN A 68 1.22 21.75 -5.52
C GLN A 68 -0.13 21.22 -5.04
N GLY A 69 -0.31 21.17 -3.72
CA GLY A 69 -1.53 20.67 -3.07
C GLY A 69 -1.54 19.16 -2.82
N CYS A 70 -0.57 18.39 -3.30
CA CYS A 70 -0.40 17.01 -2.88
C CYS A 70 0.08 16.93 -1.42
N PRO A 71 -0.39 15.94 -0.63
CA PRO A 71 0.12 15.71 0.71
C PRO A 71 1.61 15.34 0.68
N LYS A 72 2.34 15.71 1.73
CA LYS A 72 3.75 15.31 1.90
C LYS A 72 3.82 13.80 2.13
N LEU A 73 4.81 13.15 1.54
CA LEU A 73 5.11 11.74 1.80
C LEU A 73 5.84 11.60 3.13
N GLY A 74 5.64 10.46 3.79
CA GLY A 74 6.13 10.20 5.15
C GLY A 74 4.96 9.99 6.10
N SER A 75 5.26 9.51 7.30
CA SER A 75 4.24 9.31 8.33
C SER A 75 3.82 10.65 8.96
N LEU A 76 2.52 10.79 9.19
CA LEU A 76 1.99 11.38 10.42
C LEU A 76 1.87 10.24 11.45
#